data_AF-A0A5B2Z3A0-F1
#
_entry.id   AF-A0A5B2Z3A0-F1
#
_cell.length_a   1.000
_cell.length_b   1.000
_cell.length_c   1.000
_cell.angle_alpha   90.00
_cell.angle_beta   90.00
_cell.angle_gamma   90.00
#
_symmetry.space_group_name_H-M   'P 1'
#
loop_
_entity.id
_entity.type
_entity.pdbx_description
1 polymer ?
#
loop_
_entity_poly.entity_id
_entity_poly.type
_entity_poly.pdbx_seq_one_letter_code
_entity_poly.pdbx_strand_id
1 'polypeptide(L)'
;MVSQFRNQLLELLYDLNDELKVNLIELNSTKQLFMNGPSQELLKRAFNISYYQGQKQAIEALQNIVASEENEEVLKRLLNDYASQFANLSSNLVNLLNQQDVSQIDLAQGIDNYYHNLGQQTVITKVQNLI
;
A
#
# COMPACT_ATOMS: atom_id res chain seq x y z
N MET A 1 29.97 -5.82 7.25
CA MET A 1 29.31 -7.07 6.81
C MET A 1 27.83 -6.74 6.75
N VAL A 2 27.16 -6.87 5.60
CA VAL A 2 25.72 -6.58 5.53
C VAL A 2 24.98 -7.62 6.37
N SER A 3 24.04 -7.18 7.19
CA SER A 3 23.35 -8.07 8.11
C SER A 3 22.35 -8.99 7.40
N GLN A 4 22.12 -10.19 7.95
CA GLN A 4 21.18 -11.16 7.39
C GLN A 4 19.77 -10.59 7.26
N PHE A 5 19.32 -9.83 8.26
CA PHE A 5 18.04 -9.14 8.26
C PHE A 5 17.91 -8.16 7.08
N ARG A 6 18.93 -7.33 6.82
CA ARG A 6 18.89 -6.39 5.70
C ARG A 6 18.70 -7.11 4.37
N ASN A 7 19.44 -8.20 4.15
CA ASN A 7 19.36 -8.94 2.90
C ASN A 7 17.95 -9.51 2.68
N GLN A 8 17.37 -10.12 3.72
CA GLN A 8 16.00 -10.65 3.66
C GLN A 8 14.97 -9.54 3.42
N LEU A 9 15.17 -8.37 4.04
CA LEU A 9 14.27 -7.23 3.84
C LEU A 9 14.37 -6.68 2.42
N LEU A 10 15.57 -6.56 1.86
CA LEU A 10 15.76 -6.12 0.47
C LEU A 10 15.16 -7.11 -0.52
N GLU A 11 15.38 -8.41 -0.32
CA GLU A 11 14.77 -9.47 -1.13
C GLU A 11 13.25 -9.37 -1.13
N LEU A 12 12.64 -9.29 0.06
CA LEU A 12 11.20 -9.07 0.22
C LEU A 12 10.72 -7.81 -0.52
N LEU A 13 11.41 -6.68 -0.38
CA LEU A 13 11.02 -5.42 -1.04
C LEU A 13 11.15 -5.49 -2.56
N TYR A 14 12.10 -6.26 -3.10
CA TYR A 14 12.23 -6.49 -4.54
C TYR A 14 11.11 -7.39 -5.05
N ASP A 15 10.82 -8.49 -4.36
CA ASP A 15 9.73 -9.39 -4.71
C ASP A 15 8.38 -8.64 -4.73
N LEU A 16 8.13 -7.80 -3.72
CA LEU A 16 6.91 -6.99 -3.65
C LEU A 16 6.82 -5.97 -4.78
N ASN A 17 7.95 -5.37 -5.17
CA ASN A 17 7.99 -4.44 -6.29
C ASN A 17 7.74 -5.15 -7.62
N ASP A 18 8.28 -6.35 -7.80
CA ASP A 18 8.07 -7.13 -9.03
C ASP A 18 6.64 -7.67 -9.12
N GLU A 19 6.05 -8.14 -8.01
CA GLU A 19 4.63 -8.48 -7.91
C GLU A 19 3.75 -7.27 -8.30
N LEU A 20 4.04 -6.09 -7.75
CA LEU A 20 3.35 -4.85 -8.08
C LEU A 20 3.47 -4.51 -9.58
N LYS A 21 4.64 -4.64 -10.19
CA LYS A 21 4.82 -4.40 -11.63
C LYS A 21 3.97 -5.34 -12.47
N VAL A 22 3.94 -6.63 -12.13
CA VAL A 22 3.08 -7.63 -12.81
C VAL A 22 1.62 -7.20 -12.73
N ASN A 23 1.14 -6.90 -11.52
CA ASN A 23 -0.23 -6.43 -11.30
C ASN A 23 -0.58 -5.17 -12.11
N LEU A 24 0.35 -4.21 -12.20
CA LEU A 24 0.15 -2.99 -12.99
C LEU A 24 0.15 -3.26 -14.50
N ILE A 25 0.93 -4.22 -14.97
CA ILE A 25 0.92 -4.66 -16.39
C ILE A 25 -0.42 -5.30 -16.72
N GLU A 26 -0.91 -6.22 -15.88
CA GLU A 26 -2.22 -6.87 -16.05
C GLU A 26 -3.37 -5.86 -16.00
N LEU A 27 -3.31 -4.91 -15.07
CA LEU A 27 -4.26 -3.81 -15.01
C LEU A 27 -4.22 -2.99 -16.30
N ASN A 28 -3.06 -2.72 -16.87
CA ASN A 28 -2.97 -1.96 -18.13
C ASN A 28 -3.41 -2.76 -19.36
N SER A 29 -3.12 -4.07 -19.44
CA SER A 29 -3.50 -4.91 -20.57
C SER A 29 -5.03 -5.05 -20.70
N THR A 30 -5.73 -5.02 -19.58
CA THR A 30 -7.20 -5.11 -19.51
C THR A 30 -7.91 -3.75 -19.65
N LYS A 31 -7.18 -2.65 -19.83
CA LYS A 31 -7.73 -1.28 -19.84
C LYS A 31 -8.86 -1.08 -20.85
N GLN A 32 -8.72 -1.55 -22.09
CA GLN A 32 -9.72 -1.34 -23.14
C GLN A 32 -11.03 -2.12 -22.89
N LEU A 33 -10.94 -3.28 -22.22
CA LEU A 33 -12.12 -4.08 -21.83
C LEU A 33 -12.94 -3.35 -20.76
N PHE A 34 -12.26 -2.63 -19.86
CA PHE A 34 -12.92 -1.91 -18.78
C PHE A 34 -13.45 -0.53 -19.18
N MET A 35 -12.76 0.21 -20.06
CA MET A 35 -13.25 1.52 -20.51
C MET A 35 -14.57 1.43 -21.29
N ASN A 36 -14.86 0.27 -21.88
CA ASN A 36 -16.10 -0.01 -22.59
C ASN A 36 -17.01 -1.00 -21.84
N GLY A 37 -16.62 -1.39 -20.62
CA GLY A 37 -17.31 -2.39 -19.81
C GLY A 37 -18.40 -1.79 -18.91
N PRO A 38 -19.15 -2.64 -18.18
CA PRO A 38 -20.14 -2.18 -17.20
C PRO A 38 -19.50 -1.33 -16.10
N SER A 39 -20.25 -0.39 -15.52
CA SER A 39 -19.77 0.55 -14.50
C SER A 39 -19.09 -0.12 -13.30
N GLN A 40 -19.48 -1.34 -12.95
CA GLN A 40 -18.86 -2.13 -11.88
C GLN A 40 -17.38 -2.44 -12.16
N GLU A 41 -17.03 -2.71 -13.43
CA GLU A 41 -15.66 -3.03 -13.79
C GLU A 41 -14.76 -1.77 -13.82
N LEU A 42 -15.33 -0.62 -14.16
CA LEU A 42 -14.67 0.68 -14.01
C LEU A 42 -14.36 1.00 -12.54
N LEU A 43 -15.31 0.73 -11.64
CA LEU A 43 -15.11 0.89 -10.20
C LEU A 43 -14.05 -0.07 -9.65
N LYS A 44 -14.12 -1.35 -10.03
CA LYS A 44 -13.10 -2.34 -9.66
C LYS A 44 -11.71 -1.93 -10.12
N ARG A 45 -11.60 -1.41 -11.35
CA ARG A 45 -10.35 -0.84 -11.86
C ARG A 45 -9.88 0.33 -11.00
N ALA A 46 -10.75 1.28 -10.66
CA ALA A 46 -10.39 2.42 -9.82
C ALA A 46 -9.84 1.97 -8.46
N PHE A 47 -10.51 1.02 -7.79
CA PHE A 47 -10.06 0.48 -6.51
C PHE A 47 -8.70 -0.20 -6.61
N ASN A 48 -8.47 -0.97 -7.67
CA ASN A 48 -7.17 -1.59 -7.92
C ASN A 48 -6.07 -0.53 -8.12
N ILE A 49 -6.36 0.57 -8.84
CA ILE A 49 -5.39 1.67 -9.01
C ILE A 49 -5.00 2.24 -7.65
N SER A 50 -5.96 2.64 -6.83
CA SER A 50 -5.70 3.22 -5.50
C SER A 50 -4.93 2.25 -4.62
N TYR A 51 -5.32 0.97 -4.62
CA TYR A 51 -4.63 -0.08 -3.87
C TYR A 51 -3.16 -0.25 -4.29
N TYR A 52 -2.89 -0.34 -5.58
CA TYR A 52 -1.51 -0.49 -6.10
C TYR A 52 -0.67 0.78 -5.90
N GLN A 53 -1.28 1.98 -5.95
CA GLN A 53 -0.61 3.23 -5.59
C GLN A 53 -0.18 3.22 -4.11
N GLY A 54 -1.06 2.72 -3.23
CA GLY A 54 -0.74 2.51 -1.82
C GLY A 54 0.45 1.57 -1.63
N GLN A 55 0.43 0.40 -2.28
CA GLN A 55 1.55 -0.53 -2.23
C GLN A 55 2.85 0.13 -2.70
N LYS A 56 2.83 0.85 -3.82
CA LYS A 56 3.99 1.56 -4.38
C LYS A 56 4.58 2.53 -3.37
N GLN A 57 3.75 3.38 -2.77
CA GLN A 57 4.19 4.39 -1.81
C GLN A 57 4.87 3.74 -0.59
N ALA A 58 4.29 2.66 -0.06
CA ALA A 58 4.90 1.95 1.07
C ALA A 58 6.24 1.31 0.69
N ILE A 59 6.32 0.64 -0.46
CA ILE A 59 7.57 0.03 -0.95
C ILE A 59 8.67 1.10 -1.10
N GLU A 60 8.37 2.23 -1.72
CA GLU A 60 9.33 3.33 -1.92
C GLU A 60 9.79 3.93 -0.58
N ALA A 61 8.88 4.13 0.37
CA ALA A 61 9.22 4.62 1.71
C ALA A 61 10.14 3.64 2.46
N LEU A 62 9.82 2.34 2.42
CA LEU A 62 10.59 1.29 3.08
C LEU A 62 11.98 1.14 2.44
N GLN A 63 12.08 1.19 1.12
CA GLN A 63 13.37 1.19 0.41
C GLN A 63 14.24 2.38 0.81
N ASN A 64 13.65 3.57 0.96
CA ASN A 64 14.36 4.75 1.44
C ASN A 64 14.85 4.59 2.88
N ILE A 65 14.02 4.02 3.77
CA ILE A 65 14.42 3.72 5.16
C ILE A 65 15.62 2.78 5.16
N VAL A 66 15.55 1.67 4.41
CA VAL A 66 16.65 0.70 4.31
C VAL A 66 17.92 1.35 3.75
N ALA A 67 17.81 2.21 2.74
CA ALA A 67 18.95 2.90 2.16
C ALA A 67 19.58 3.95 3.11
N SER A 68 18.80 4.50 4.04
CA SER A 68 19.23 5.60 4.92
C SER A 68 19.98 5.17 6.17
N GLU A 69 19.85 3.91 6.60
CA GLU A 69 20.41 3.43 7.85
C GLU A 69 21.14 2.11 7.63
N GLU A 70 22.36 1.96 8.14
CA GLU A 70 23.18 0.75 8.05
C GLU A 70 23.05 -0.16 9.28
N ASN A 71 22.84 0.43 10.46
CA ASN A 71 22.72 -0.26 11.74
C ASN A 71 21.38 -1.01 11.83
N GLU A 72 21.45 -2.32 12.07
CA GLU A 72 20.27 -3.19 12.10
C GLU A 72 19.25 -2.80 13.18
N GLU A 73 19.71 -2.46 14.38
CA GLU A 73 18.81 -2.14 15.50
C GLU A 73 18.09 -0.81 15.30
N VAL A 74 18.80 0.18 14.72
CA VAL A 74 18.19 1.45 14.33
C VAL A 74 17.22 1.25 13.16
N LEU A 75 17.60 0.43 12.18
CA LEU A 75 16.74 0.09 11.04
C LEU A 75 15.43 -0.55 11.49
N LYS A 76 15.47 -1.58 12.35
CA LYS A 76 14.27 -2.21 12.90
C LYS A 76 13.37 -1.22 13.63
N ARG A 77 13.95 -0.27 14.37
CA ARG A 77 13.19 0.79 15.01
C ARG A 77 12.49 1.70 14.00
N LEU A 78 13.20 2.18 12.99
CA LEU A 78 12.63 3.03 11.94
C LEU A 78 11.50 2.34 11.17
N LEU A 79 11.63 1.04 10.91
CA LEU A 79 10.58 0.25 10.27
C LEU A 79 9.35 0.11 11.16
N ASN A 80 9.53 -0.14 12.45
CA ASN A 80 8.43 -0.18 13.41
C ASN A 80 7.77 1.18 13.60
N ASP A 81 8.55 2.27 13.67
CA ASP A 81 8.06 3.63 13.75
C ASP A 81 7.22 3.98 12.50
N TYR A 82 7.71 3.63 11.31
CA TYR A 82 6.96 3.76 10.07
C TYR A 82 5.64 2.98 10.14
N ALA A 83 5.68 1.70 10.53
CA ALA A 83 4.48 0.87 10.62
C ALA A 83 3.45 1.38 11.64
N SER A 84 3.92 1.95 12.76
CA SER A 84 3.05 2.49 13.81
C SER A 84 2.17 3.65 13.35
N GLN A 85 2.63 4.41 12.33
CA GLN A 85 1.84 5.49 11.71
C GLN A 85 0.57 4.96 11.05
N PHE A 86 0.52 3.66 10.74
CA PHE A 86 -0.58 3.03 10.01
C PHE A 86 -1.50 2.16 10.89
N ALA A 87 -1.18 2.00 12.17
CA ALA A 87 -1.92 1.17 13.12
C ALA A 87 -3.40 1.59 13.31
N ASN A 88 -3.74 2.84 12.98
CA ASN A 88 -5.09 3.40 13.16
C ASN A 88 -5.88 3.59 11.85
N LEU A 89 -5.31 3.28 10.68
CA LEU A 89 -5.94 3.59 9.38
C LEU A 89 -7.11 2.68 9.00
N SER A 90 -7.24 1.51 9.63
CA SER A 90 -8.39 0.60 9.45
C SER A 90 -9.71 1.22 9.91
N SER A 91 -9.67 2.29 10.71
CA SER A 91 -10.85 2.98 11.20
C SER A 91 -11.46 3.97 10.19
N ASN A 92 -10.76 4.33 9.11
CA ASN A 92 -11.15 5.46 8.26
C ASN A 92 -12.45 5.24 7.46
N LEU A 93 -12.72 4.06 6.91
CA LEU A 93 -13.96 3.86 6.13
C LEU A 93 -15.20 3.82 7.03
N VAL A 94 -15.12 3.11 8.16
CA VAL A 94 -16.20 3.04 9.14
C VAL A 94 -16.44 4.41 9.77
N ASN A 95 -15.38 5.16 10.07
CA ASN A 95 -15.51 6.52 10.58
C ASN A 95 -16.09 7.49 9.54
N LEU A 96 -15.73 7.37 8.26
CA LEU A 96 -16.35 8.13 7.17
C LEU A 96 -17.84 7.81 7.05
N LEU A 97 -18.22 6.53 7.05
CA LEU A 97 -19.62 6.11 6.95
C LEU A 97 -20.46 6.47 8.19
N ASN A 98 -19.82 6.61 9.36
CA ASN A 98 -20.47 6.96 10.62
C ASN A 98 -20.61 8.48 10.84
N GLN A 99 -19.99 9.33 10.01
CA GLN A 99 -20.20 10.78 10.06
C GLN A 99 -21.59 11.11 9.51
N GLN A 100 -22.50 11.52 10.40
CA GLN A 100 -23.87 11.93 10.09
C GLN A 100 -23.89 13.28 9.36
N ASP A 101 -23.52 13.29 8.08
CA ASP A 101 -24.19 14.07 7.03
C ASP A 101 -23.67 13.56 5.66
N VAL A 102 -24.35 12.55 5.12
CA VAL A 102 -23.98 11.90 3.83
C VAL A 102 -23.94 12.92 2.68
N SER A 103 -24.55 14.09 2.85
CA SER A 103 -24.58 15.17 1.87
C SER A 103 -23.25 15.91 1.68
N GLN A 104 -22.28 15.79 2.60
CA GLN A 104 -20.95 16.44 2.51
C GLN A 104 -19.79 15.46 2.31
N ILE A 105 -20.04 14.16 2.31
CA ILE A 105 -18.99 13.14 2.17
C ILE A 105 -18.69 12.96 0.68
N ASP A 106 -17.48 13.31 0.26
CA ASP A 106 -16.93 12.83 -1.01
C ASP A 106 -16.65 11.33 -0.86
N LEU A 107 -17.68 10.53 -1.11
CA LEU A 107 -17.62 9.07 -1.00
C LEU A 107 -16.56 8.48 -1.93
N ALA A 108 -16.35 9.08 -3.11
CA ALA A 108 -15.32 8.64 -4.03
C ALA A 108 -13.93 8.82 -3.42
N GLN A 109 -13.64 10.00 -2.85
CA GLN A 109 -12.37 10.24 -2.15
C GLN A 109 -12.21 9.36 -0.91
N GLY A 110 -13.29 9.11 -0.17
CA GLY A 110 -13.28 8.23 1.00
C GLY A 110 -12.90 6.78 0.65
N ILE A 111 -13.48 6.25 -0.42
CA ILE A 111 -13.18 4.91 -0.93
C ILE A 111 -11.77 4.84 -1.51
N ASP A 112 -11.35 5.85 -2.28
CA ASP A 112 -9.98 5.96 -2.82
C ASP A 112 -8.93 5.91 -1.71
N ASN A 113 -9.10 6.77 -0.69
CA ASN A 113 -8.24 6.79 0.48
C ASN A 113 -8.20 5.44 1.20
N TYR A 114 -9.33 4.75 1.31
CA TYR A 114 -9.38 3.45 1.96
C TYR A 114 -8.56 2.40 1.22
N TYR A 115 -8.75 2.24 -0.09
CA TYR A 115 -7.99 1.26 -0.86
C TYR A 115 -6.51 1.62 -0.91
N HIS A 116 -6.17 2.90 -1.00
CA HIS A 116 -4.79 3.38 -0.89
C HIS A 116 -4.14 3.00 0.45
N ASN A 117 -4.85 3.20 1.55
CA ASN A 117 -4.37 2.81 2.88
C ASN A 117 -4.25 1.29 3.04
N LEU A 118 -5.20 0.53 2.49
CA LEU A 118 -5.16 -0.94 2.48
C LEU A 118 -3.94 -1.47 1.71
N GLY A 119 -3.59 -0.82 0.59
CA GLY A 119 -2.38 -1.11 -0.18
C GLY A 119 -1.11 -0.92 0.64
N GLN A 120 -0.99 0.23 1.31
CA GLN A 120 0.15 0.51 2.21
C GLN A 120 0.23 -0.51 3.34
N GLN A 121 -0.89 -0.79 4.02
CA GLN A 121 -0.95 -1.75 5.13
C GLN A 121 -0.51 -3.15 4.70
N THR A 122 -0.91 -3.62 3.51
CA THR A 122 -0.53 -4.95 3.02
C THR A 122 1.00 -5.11 2.96
N VAL A 123 1.70 -4.10 2.44
CA VAL A 123 3.17 -4.10 2.34
C VAL A 123 3.79 -4.02 3.72
N ILE A 124 3.31 -3.10 4.57
CA ILE A 124 3.81 -2.89 5.92
C ILE A 124 3.70 -4.16 6.76
N THR A 125 2.56 -4.86 6.72
CA THR A 125 2.36 -6.11 7.46
C THR A 125 3.33 -7.19 7.01
N LYS A 126 3.61 -7.32 5.72
CA LYS A 126 4.62 -8.28 5.21
C LYS A 126 6.01 -7.97 5.77
N VAL A 127 6.40 -6.69 5.85
CA VAL A 127 7.68 -6.28 6.45
C VAL A 127 7.70 -6.51 7.96
N GLN A 128 6.62 -6.20 8.68
CA GLN A 128 6.54 -6.44 10.12
C GLN A 128 6.68 -7.92 10.48
N ASN A 129 6.16 -8.82 9.64
CA ASN A 129 6.32 -10.26 9.85
C ASN A 129 7.77 -10.76 9.71
N LEU A 130 8.66 -9.94 9.14
CA LEU A 130 10.09 -10.25 9.01
C LEU A 130 10.92 -9.74 10.21
N ILE A 131 10.39 -8.80 10.99
CA ILE A 131 11.05 -8.18 12.16
C ILE A 131 10.86 -9.08 13.39
#